data_AF-A0A951DCZ2-F1
#
_entry.id   AF-A0A951DCZ2-F1
#
_cell.length_a   1.000
_cell.length_b   1.000
_cell.length_c   1.000
_cell.angle_alpha   90.00
_cell.angle_beta   90.00
_cell.angle_gamma   90.00
#
_symmetry.space_group_name_H-M   'P 1'
#
loop_
_entity.id
_entity.type
_entity.pdbx_description
1 polymer ?
#
loop_
_entity_poly.entity_id
_entity_poly.type
_entity_poly.pdbx_seq_one_letter_code
_entity_poly.pdbx_strand_id
1 'polypeptide(L)'
;LGCDFDPAVLACNAGQESGCIAPNKIAAIKKAFAGPKNAYGTQVYPGFLYDTGIASKGGVPGLLALGSNGLFGPYTTATELDVDKAALHASDPLVEPASTNLLTFSLNGGKLIFFHGDSDPWFSALDTLDYYKSLAAANGGSDRVAQWSRMFLVPGMAHCGGGPSLDHFDMLSAVVDWVEKGAAPDFILATGQAFPGRSRPLCAYPRHAQYIGSGDPQDARNFRCE
;
A
#
# COMPACT_ATOMS: atom_id res chain seq x y z
N LEU A 1 5.45 10.23 0.06
CA LEU A 1 6.29 9.07 0.45
C LEU A 1 7.68 9.59 0.72
N GLY A 2 8.20 9.42 1.94
CA GLY A 2 9.47 10.03 2.38
C GLY A 2 10.62 9.03 2.60
N CYS A 3 10.37 7.73 2.46
CA CYS A 3 11.41 6.70 2.56
C CYS A 3 12.15 6.58 1.21
N ASP A 4 13.45 6.89 1.18
CA ASP A 4 14.34 6.76 0.02
C ASP A 4 15.41 5.69 0.30
N PHE A 5 14.95 4.50 0.70
CA PHE A 5 15.85 3.40 1.03
C PHE A 5 16.39 2.73 -0.24
N ASP A 6 17.71 2.71 -0.40
CA ASP A 6 18.40 1.89 -1.40
C ASP A 6 19.02 0.64 -0.75
N PRO A 7 18.58 -0.58 -1.10
CA PRO A 7 19.14 -1.81 -0.51
C PRO A 7 20.65 -2.00 -0.78
N ALA A 8 21.27 -1.25 -1.70
CA ALA A 8 22.71 -1.26 -1.91
C ALA A 8 23.53 -0.92 -0.65
N VAL A 9 22.95 -0.21 0.33
CA VAL A 9 23.59 0.02 1.64
C VAL A 9 23.85 -1.28 2.43
N LEU A 10 23.19 -2.38 2.06
CA LEU A 10 23.34 -3.70 2.67
C LEU A 10 24.26 -4.64 1.86
N ALA A 11 24.90 -4.16 0.78
CA ALA A 11 25.72 -5.00 -0.08
C ALA A 11 26.99 -5.52 0.63
N CYS A 12 27.38 -6.76 0.33
CA CYS A 12 28.64 -7.32 0.84
C CYS A 12 29.86 -6.63 0.23
N ASN A 13 30.84 -6.29 1.08
CA ASN A 13 32.17 -5.90 0.65
C ASN A 13 32.96 -7.12 0.13
N ALA A 14 34.06 -6.87 -0.60
CA ALA A 14 34.94 -7.94 -1.06
C ALA A 14 35.47 -8.77 0.13
N GLY A 15 35.26 -10.08 0.09
CA GLY A 15 35.67 -11.01 1.17
C GLY A 15 34.72 -11.08 2.37
N GLN A 16 33.61 -10.32 2.37
CA GLN A 16 32.58 -10.40 3.41
C GLN A 16 31.50 -11.42 3.03
N GLU A 17 31.23 -12.38 3.92
CA GLU A 17 30.28 -13.48 3.66
C GLU A 17 29.05 -13.47 4.59
N SER A 18 29.07 -12.67 5.67
CA SER A 18 27.98 -12.59 6.65
C SER A 18 27.62 -11.16 7.03
N GLY A 19 26.39 -10.96 7.49
CA GLY A 19 25.86 -9.64 7.88
C GLY A 19 25.56 -8.69 6.71
N CYS A 20 25.54 -9.20 5.47
CA CYS A 20 25.33 -8.42 4.26
C CYS A 20 24.58 -9.25 3.21
N ILE A 21 24.18 -8.59 2.12
CA ILE A 21 23.48 -9.20 0.99
C ILE A 21 24.41 -9.21 -0.22
N ALA A 22 24.58 -10.37 -0.84
CA ALA A 22 25.40 -10.50 -2.04
C ALA A 22 24.92 -9.56 -3.15
N PRO A 23 25.82 -8.93 -3.94
CA PRO A 23 25.44 -7.93 -4.95
C PRO A 23 24.40 -8.40 -5.96
N ASN A 24 24.44 -9.69 -6.34
CA ASN A 24 23.43 -10.29 -7.23
C ASN A 24 22.03 -10.37 -6.59
N LYS A 25 21.94 -10.62 -5.28
CA LYS A 25 20.68 -10.59 -4.52
C LYS A 25 20.15 -9.16 -4.37
N ILE A 26 21.03 -8.17 -4.17
CA ILE A 26 20.64 -6.76 -4.19
C ILE A 26 20.03 -6.39 -5.55
N ALA A 27 20.69 -6.76 -6.65
CA ALA A 27 20.16 -6.51 -7.99
C ALA A 27 18.78 -7.18 -8.21
N ALA A 28 18.59 -8.40 -7.69
CA ALA A 28 17.31 -9.09 -7.75
C ALA A 28 16.21 -8.37 -6.93
N ILE A 29 16.52 -7.93 -5.71
CA ILE A 29 15.59 -7.15 -4.87
C ILE A 29 15.19 -5.86 -5.58
N LYS A 30 16.16 -5.09 -6.09
CA LYS A 30 15.88 -3.86 -6.85
C LYS A 30 14.98 -4.13 -8.06
N LYS A 31 15.25 -5.20 -8.80
CA LYS A 31 14.45 -5.57 -9.96
C LYS A 31 13.00 -5.94 -9.58
N ALA A 32 12.82 -6.71 -8.50
CA ALA A 32 11.49 -7.09 -8.02
C ALA A 32 10.70 -5.86 -7.51
N PHE A 33 11.34 -5.00 -6.72
CA PHE A 33 10.71 -3.83 -6.12
C PHE A 33 10.48 -2.67 -7.09
N ALA A 34 11.09 -2.70 -8.28
CA ALA A 34 10.84 -1.69 -9.32
C ALA A 34 9.57 -1.97 -10.15
N GLY A 35 9.02 -3.18 -10.08
CA GLY A 35 7.88 -3.60 -10.91
C GLY A 35 8.25 -3.87 -12.37
N PRO A 36 7.37 -4.55 -13.13
CA PRO A 36 7.63 -4.96 -14.50
C PRO A 36 7.57 -3.78 -15.50
N LYS A 37 8.51 -3.80 -16.45
CA LYS A 37 8.53 -2.93 -17.63
C LYS A 37 8.46 -3.77 -18.89
N ASN A 38 7.76 -3.26 -19.90
CA ASN A 38 7.68 -3.88 -21.22
C ASN A 38 8.97 -3.65 -22.03
N ALA A 39 9.07 -4.21 -23.24
CA ALA A 39 10.28 -4.09 -24.08
C ALA A 39 10.65 -2.64 -24.45
N TYR A 40 9.71 -1.70 -24.35
CA TYR A 40 9.92 -0.27 -24.63
C TYR A 40 10.34 0.53 -23.37
N GLY A 41 10.44 -0.13 -22.22
CA GLY A 41 10.76 0.52 -20.94
C GLY A 41 9.57 1.18 -20.24
N THR A 42 8.35 1.00 -20.76
CA THR A 42 7.12 1.50 -20.14
C THR A 42 6.77 0.67 -18.90
N GLN A 43 6.44 1.33 -17.80
CA GLN A 43 5.96 0.67 -16.58
C GLN A 43 4.59 0.04 -16.83
N VAL A 44 4.44 -1.26 -16.55
CA VAL A 44 3.17 -2.00 -16.71
C VAL A 44 2.40 -2.10 -15.41
N TYR A 45 3.11 -2.29 -14.30
CA TYR A 45 2.57 -2.30 -12.93
C TYR A 45 3.60 -1.63 -12.02
N PRO A 46 3.23 -0.81 -11.03
CA PRO A 46 4.22 -0.14 -10.19
C PRO A 46 5.07 -1.13 -9.39
N GLY A 47 6.16 -0.61 -8.85
CA GLY A 47 6.97 -1.33 -7.88
C GLY A 47 6.29 -1.54 -6.53
N PHE A 48 7.03 -1.97 -5.54
CA PHE A 48 6.58 -2.10 -4.15
C PHE A 48 7.35 -1.14 -3.25
N LEU A 49 6.75 -0.72 -2.15
CA LEU A 49 7.43 0.11 -1.15
C LEU A 49 8.47 -0.71 -0.39
N TYR A 50 9.64 -0.13 -0.16
CA TYR A 50 10.54 -0.62 0.89
C TYR A 50 9.99 -0.18 2.24
N ASP A 51 9.38 -1.12 2.94
CA ASP A 51 8.75 -0.89 4.23
C ASP A 51 9.14 -2.01 5.24
N THR A 52 8.90 -1.75 6.51
CA THR A 52 9.34 -2.59 7.64
C THR A 52 8.79 -4.02 7.62
N GLY A 53 7.65 -4.25 6.96
CA GLY A 53 7.06 -5.58 6.78
C GLY A 53 7.69 -6.43 5.68
N ILE A 54 8.63 -5.90 4.88
CA ILE A 54 9.33 -6.63 3.81
C ILE A 54 10.02 -7.93 4.27
N ALA A 55 10.47 -7.95 5.52
CA ALA A 55 11.15 -9.09 6.13
C ALA A 55 10.22 -10.01 6.94
N SER A 56 8.91 -9.73 6.92
CA SER A 56 7.92 -10.55 7.63
C SER A 56 7.94 -11.97 7.10
N LYS A 57 8.00 -12.94 8.03
CA LYS A 57 8.00 -14.38 7.73
C LYS A 57 6.64 -15.03 7.97
N GLY A 58 5.64 -14.23 8.38
CA GLY A 58 4.27 -14.70 8.58
C GLY A 58 3.62 -15.10 7.25
N GLY A 59 2.63 -15.97 7.31
CA GLY A 59 1.79 -16.25 6.13
C GLY A 59 1.07 -14.98 5.70
N VAL A 60 1.06 -14.69 4.41
CA VAL A 60 0.30 -13.56 3.86
C VAL A 60 -1.13 -14.04 3.64
N PRO A 61 -2.14 -13.43 4.28
CA PRO A 61 -3.54 -13.72 3.95
C PRO A 61 -3.80 -13.46 2.46
N GLY A 62 -4.65 -14.24 1.79
CA GLY A 62 -4.99 -13.95 0.40
C GLY A 62 -5.62 -15.11 -0.35
N LEU A 63 -6.50 -14.78 -1.31
CA LEU A 63 -7.20 -15.72 -2.19
C LEU A 63 -6.25 -16.54 -3.10
N LEU A 64 -4.98 -16.09 -3.21
CA LEU A 64 -3.94 -16.75 -3.99
C LEU A 64 -3.26 -17.91 -3.24
N ALA A 65 -3.63 -18.22 -2.00
CA ALA A 65 -3.05 -19.32 -1.22
C ALA A 65 -4.03 -20.48 -1.01
N LEU A 66 -4.79 -20.89 -2.04
CA LEU A 66 -5.83 -21.94 -1.96
C LEU A 66 -5.29 -23.38 -2.13
N GLY A 67 -4.02 -23.63 -1.82
CA GLY A 67 -3.39 -24.95 -1.98
C GLY A 67 -2.95 -25.25 -3.41
N SER A 68 -2.56 -26.49 -3.72
CA SER A 68 -1.87 -26.84 -4.99
C SER A 68 -2.64 -26.54 -6.28
N ASN A 69 -3.94 -26.30 -6.20
CA ASN A 69 -4.79 -25.84 -7.30
C ASN A 69 -5.57 -24.62 -6.80
N GLY A 70 -5.11 -23.42 -7.18
CA GLY A 70 -5.85 -22.20 -6.90
C GLY A 70 -7.25 -22.22 -7.54
N LEU A 71 -8.09 -21.25 -7.22
CA LEU A 71 -9.45 -21.13 -7.75
C LEU A 71 -9.50 -21.16 -9.30
N PHE A 72 -8.40 -20.78 -9.95
CA PHE A 72 -8.27 -20.70 -11.40
C PHE A 72 -7.38 -21.79 -12.02
N GLY A 73 -7.05 -22.83 -11.27
CA GLY A 73 -6.19 -23.94 -11.70
C GLY A 73 -4.82 -23.97 -11.03
N PRO A 74 -3.92 -24.87 -11.48
CA PRO A 74 -2.58 -24.98 -10.92
C PRO A 74 -1.81 -23.67 -11.13
N TYR A 75 -1.08 -23.24 -10.10
CA TYR A 75 -0.20 -22.08 -10.24
C TYR A 75 0.86 -22.34 -11.29
N THR A 76 1.18 -21.31 -12.08
CA THR A 76 2.28 -21.39 -13.03
C THR A 76 3.60 -21.65 -12.30
N THR A 77 4.38 -22.59 -12.80
CA THR A 77 5.77 -22.85 -12.36
C THR A 77 6.79 -22.24 -13.33
N ALA A 78 6.32 -21.46 -14.30
CA ALA A 78 7.17 -20.76 -15.25
C ALA A 78 8.11 -19.80 -14.51
N THR A 79 9.37 -19.84 -14.90
CA THR A 79 10.43 -18.96 -14.40
C THR A 79 10.69 -17.77 -15.31
N GLU A 80 9.95 -17.71 -16.42
CA GLU A 80 9.99 -16.65 -17.42
C GLU A 80 8.59 -16.06 -17.61
N LEU A 81 8.54 -14.75 -17.85
CA LEU A 81 7.31 -14.01 -18.11
C LEU A 81 7.53 -13.09 -19.31
N ASP A 82 6.71 -13.27 -20.35
CA ASP A 82 6.58 -12.31 -21.43
C ASP A 82 5.69 -11.15 -20.95
N VAL A 83 6.35 -10.07 -20.52
CA VAL A 83 5.67 -8.89 -19.95
C VAL A 83 4.82 -8.18 -21.00
N ASP A 84 5.30 -8.09 -22.24
CA ASP A 84 4.55 -7.45 -23.33
C ASP A 84 3.24 -8.19 -23.59
N LYS A 85 3.29 -9.53 -23.68
CA LYS A 85 2.09 -10.35 -23.83
C LYS A 85 1.16 -10.24 -22.62
N ALA A 86 1.70 -10.29 -21.41
CA ALA A 86 0.89 -10.16 -20.19
C ALA A 86 0.20 -8.80 -20.10
N ALA A 87 0.90 -7.71 -20.46
CA ALA A 87 0.37 -6.36 -20.46
C ALA A 87 -0.82 -6.19 -21.40
N LEU A 88 -0.81 -6.84 -22.57
CA LEU A 88 -1.94 -6.82 -23.51
C LEU A 88 -3.22 -7.44 -22.93
N HIS A 89 -3.09 -8.37 -21.98
CA HIS A 89 -4.22 -9.02 -21.30
C HIS A 89 -4.60 -8.35 -19.97
N ALA A 90 -3.78 -7.42 -19.47
CA ALA A 90 -4.02 -6.76 -18.19
C ALA A 90 -5.19 -5.77 -18.25
N SER A 91 -5.49 -5.20 -19.43
CA SER A 91 -6.59 -4.26 -19.63
C SER A 91 -7.80 -4.95 -20.25
N ASP A 92 -8.48 -5.81 -19.50
CA ASP A 92 -9.80 -6.31 -19.90
C ASP A 92 -10.90 -5.37 -19.35
N PRO A 93 -11.55 -4.57 -20.22
CA PRO A 93 -12.54 -3.59 -19.79
C PRO A 93 -13.80 -4.19 -19.15
N LEU A 94 -14.00 -5.52 -19.23
CA LEU A 94 -15.13 -6.19 -18.60
C LEU A 94 -14.90 -6.47 -17.11
N VAL A 95 -13.65 -6.56 -16.68
CA VAL A 95 -13.29 -6.95 -15.30
C VAL A 95 -12.43 -5.91 -14.58
N GLU A 96 -11.87 -4.94 -15.31
CA GLU A 96 -11.00 -3.92 -14.76
C GLU A 96 -11.81 -2.74 -14.16
N PRO A 97 -11.78 -2.52 -12.83
CA PRO A 97 -12.45 -1.39 -12.18
C PRO A 97 -11.67 -0.06 -12.35
N ALA A 98 -11.08 0.22 -13.51
CA ALA A 98 -10.18 1.36 -13.73
C ALA A 98 -10.88 2.72 -13.94
N SER A 99 -12.21 2.83 -13.77
CA SER A 99 -12.87 4.13 -13.90
C SER A 99 -12.38 5.08 -12.81
N THR A 100 -11.80 6.21 -13.22
CA THR A 100 -11.32 7.27 -12.31
C THR A 100 -12.32 8.41 -12.17
N ASN A 101 -13.29 8.54 -13.10
CA ASN A 101 -14.34 9.56 -13.00
C ASN A 101 -15.52 9.03 -12.18
N LEU A 102 -15.64 9.51 -10.95
CA LEU A 102 -16.67 9.13 -10.00
C LEU A 102 -17.61 10.30 -9.69
N LEU A 103 -17.81 11.22 -10.64
CA LEU A 103 -18.69 12.38 -10.46
C LEU A 103 -20.13 11.96 -10.15
N THR A 104 -20.65 10.92 -10.81
CA THR A 104 -22.00 10.40 -10.47
C THR A 104 -22.08 9.96 -9.01
N PHE A 105 -21.07 9.27 -8.49
CA PHE A 105 -21.04 8.82 -7.09
C PHE A 105 -20.93 10.01 -6.12
N SER A 106 -19.97 10.91 -6.36
CA SER A 106 -19.71 12.04 -5.47
C SER A 106 -20.83 13.09 -5.48
N LEU A 107 -21.44 13.38 -6.64
CA LEU A 107 -22.58 14.31 -6.75
C LEU A 107 -23.86 13.78 -6.10
N ASN A 108 -23.98 12.45 -5.91
CA ASN A 108 -25.06 11.84 -5.14
C ASN A 108 -24.73 11.71 -3.64
N GLY A 109 -23.68 12.39 -3.17
CA GLY A 109 -23.32 12.44 -1.74
C GLY A 109 -22.50 11.25 -1.24
N GLY A 110 -22.05 10.36 -2.13
CA GLY A 110 -21.28 9.17 -1.77
C GLY A 110 -19.97 9.50 -1.05
N LYS A 111 -19.60 8.69 -0.06
CA LYS A 111 -18.33 8.78 0.70
C LYS A 111 -17.50 7.52 0.48
N LEU A 112 -16.20 7.70 0.25
CA LEU A 112 -15.29 6.59 -0.09
C LEU A 112 -13.99 6.66 0.70
N ILE A 113 -13.69 5.60 1.45
CA ILE A 113 -12.43 5.46 2.17
C ILE A 113 -11.59 4.37 1.49
N PHE A 114 -10.38 4.72 1.09
CA PHE A 114 -9.33 3.77 0.71
C PHE A 114 -8.40 3.56 1.91
N PHE A 115 -7.98 2.31 2.11
CA PHE A 115 -6.80 2.04 2.92
C PHE A 115 -5.96 0.96 2.22
N HIS A 116 -4.64 0.98 2.43
CA HIS A 116 -3.74 -0.02 1.88
C HIS A 116 -2.54 -0.21 2.81
N GLY A 117 -2.10 -1.46 3.00
CA GLY A 117 -0.90 -1.76 3.78
C GLY A 117 0.37 -1.54 2.97
N ASP A 118 1.33 -0.78 3.51
CA ASP A 118 2.56 -0.43 2.77
C ASP A 118 3.46 -1.65 2.50
N SER A 119 3.28 -2.72 3.27
CA SER A 119 3.98 -4.00 3.14
C SER A 119 3.12 -5.11 2.52
N ASP A 120 2.04 -4.78 1.82
CA ASP A 120 1.25 -5.74 1.06
C ASP A 120 2.10 -6.36 -0.07
N PRO A 121 2.32 -7.69 -0.08
CA PRO A 121 3.14 -8.33 -1.10
C PRO A 121 2.31 -8.85 -2.29
N TRP A 122 0.98 -8.74 -2.24
CA TRP A 122 0.08 -9.15 -3.32
C TRP A 122 -0.25 -8.00 -4.25
N PHE A 123 -0.66 -6.87 -3.66
CA PHE A 123 -0.99 -5.67 -4.40
C PHE A 123 -0.12 -4.54 -3.90
N SER A 124 0.44 -3.76 -4.81
CA SER A 124 1.26 -2.63 -4.46
C SER A 124 0.38 -1.49 -3.94
N ALA A 125 0.72 -0.97 -2.75
CA ALA A 125 0.15 0.27 -2.24
C ALA A 125 0.39 1.47 -3.18
N LEU A 126 1.45 1.43 -4.01
CA LEU A 126 1.71 2.45 -5.03
C LEU A 126 0.63 2.45 -6.12
N ASP A 127 0.08 1.29 -6.46
CA ASP A 127 -0.98 1.16 -7.46
C ASP A 127 -2.27 1.83 -6.98
N THR A 128 -2.67 1.56 -5.73
CA THR A 128 -3.81 2.24 -5.11
C THR A 128 -3.57 3.75 -4.99
N LEU A 129 -2.35 4.17 -4.67
CA LEU A 129 -1.99 5.58 -4.59
C LEU A 129 -2.08 6.28 -5.94
N ASP A 130 -1.58 5.64 -7.00
CA ASP A 130 -1.61 6.19 -8.35
C ASP A 130 -3.03 6.23 -8.91
N TYR A 131 -3.86 5.23 -8.59
CA TYR A 131 -5.31 5.29 -8.85
C TYR A 131 -5.95 6.47 -8.11
N TYR A 132 -5.69 6.65 -6.81
CA TYR A 132 -6.26 7.74 -6.02
C TYR A 132 -5.87 9.13 -6.56
N LYS A 133 -4.63 9.29 -7.00
CA LYS A 133 -4.17 10.53 -7.67
C LYS A 133 -4.85 10.74 -9.03
N SER A 134 -5.04 9.68 -9.81
CA SER A 134 -5.71 9.74 -11.11
C SER A 134 -7.20 10.06 -10.95
N LEU A 135 -7.84 9.49 -9.94
CA LEU A 135 -9.18 9.84 -9.47
C LEU A 135 -9.24 11.31 -9.05
N ALA A 136 -8.28 11.81 -8.28
CA ALA A 136 -8.21 13.23 -7.95
C ALA A 136 -8.13 14.13 -9.20
N ALA A 137 -7.29 13.78 -10.17
CA ALA A 137 -7.17 14.51 -11.43
C ALA A 137 -8.48 14.51 -12.24
N ALA A 138 -9.15 13.36 -12.34
CA ALA A 138 -10.39 13.21 -13.10
C ALA A 138 -11.62 13.90 -12.46
N ASN A 139 -11.61 14.12 -11.14
CA ASN A 139 -12.73 14.70 -10.39
C ASN A 139 -12.48 16.13 -9.91
N GLY A 140 -11.59 16.87 -10.59
CA GLY A 140 -11.42 18.32 -10.39
C GLY A 140 -10.44 18.72 -9.29
N GLY A 141 -9.51 17.84 -8.91
CA GLY A 141 -8.38 18.10 -8.02
C GLY A 141 -8.51 17.48 -6.63
N SER A 142 -7.38 17.40 -5.92
CA SER A 142 -7.29 16.83 -4.56
C SER A 142 -8.24 17.48 -3.57
N ASP A 143 -8.41 18.80 -3.64
CA ASP A 143 -9.25 19.55 -2.70
C ASP A 143 -10.73 19.23 -2.86
N ARG A 144 -11.19 18.95 -4.09
CA ARG A 144 -12.57 18.51 -4.33
C ARG A 144 -12.76 17.07 -3.87
N VAL A 145 -11.82 16.19 -4.21
CA VAL A 145 -11.89 14.78 -3.82
C VAL A 145 -11.82 14.61 -2.31
N ALA A 146 -11.04 15.43 -1.62
CA ALA A 146 -10.99 15.49 -0.16
C ALA A 146 -12.35 15.71 0.52
N GLN A 147 -13.37 16.23 -0.17
CA GLN A 147 -14.70 16.45 0.39
C GLN A 147 -15.57 15.17 0.45
N TRP A 148 -15.16 14.12 -0.27
CA TRP A 148 -15.94 12.89 -0.40
C TRP A 148 -15.11 11.60 -0.44
N SER A 149 -13.79 11.68 -0.56
CA SER A 149 -12.92 10.52 -0.43
C SER A 149 -11.64 10.79 0.38
N ARG A 150 -11.21 9.78 1.14
CA ARG A 150 -9.97 9.76 1.94
C ARG A 150 -9.17 8.51 1.61
N MET A 151 -7.84 8.61 1.67
CA MET A 151 -6.93 7.47 1.54
C MET A 151 -6.01 7.39 2.76
N PHE A 152 -5.85 6.20 3.32
CA PHE A 152 -5.00 5.92 4.46
C PHE A 152 -3.96 4.84 4.11
N LEU A 153 -2.68 5.21 4.10
CA LEU A 153 -1.59 4.24 4.00
C LEU A 153 -1.24 3.72 5.40
N VAL A 154 -1.01 2.41 5.52
CA VAL A 154 -0.77 1.74 6.81
C VAL A 154 0.65 1.16 6.84
N PRO A 155 1.61 1.87 7.46
CA PRO A 155 2.99 1.40 7.54
C PRO A 155 3.13 0.06 8.27
N GLY A 156 3.94 -0.83 7.71
CA GLY A 156 4.22 -2.18 8.18
C GLY A 156 3.12 -3.19 7.89
N MET A 157 1.91 -2.76 7.51
CA MET A 157 0.76 -3.66 7.37
C MET A 157 0.91 -4.47 6.08
N ALA A 158 0.70 -5.78 6.19
CA ALA A 158 0.68 -6.69 5.04
C ALA A 158 -0.70 -6.67 4.35
N HIS A 159 -1.03 -7.73 3.59
CA HIS A 159 -2.31 -7.82 2.88
C HIS A 159 -3.51 -7.84 3.83
N CYS A 160 -4.30 -6.78 3.80
CA CYS A 160 -5.48 -6.51 4.64
C CYS A 160 -5.24 -6.40 6.16
N GLY A 161 -4.09 -6.88 6.67
CA GLY A 161 -3.76 -6.88 8.10
C GLY A 161 -2.46 -7.64 8.38
N GLY A 162 -2.07 -7.71 9.65
CA GLY A 162 -0.83 -8.34 10.09
C GLY A 162 0.43 -7.53 9.75
N GLY A 163 1.58 -8.21 9.80
CA GLY A 163 2.89 -7.57 9.68
C GLY A 163 3.33 -6.84 10.96
N PRO A 164 4.54 -6.24 10.98
CA PRO A 164 5.00 -5.42 12.09
C PRO A 164 4.31 -4.04 12.05
N SER A 165 3.00 -4.01 12.31
CA SER A 165 2.14 -2.87 12.04
C SER A 165 1.16 -2.54 13.18
N LEU A 166 0.47 -1.41 13.01
CA LEU A 166 -0.74 -1.06 13.77
C LEU A 166 -1.95 -1.24 12.84
N ASP A 167 -2.38 -2.49 12.66
CA ASP A 167 -3.42 -2.94 11.72
C ASP A 167 -4.84 -2.97 12.31
N HIS A 168 -5.02 -2.64 13.58
CA HIS A 168 -6.33 -2.59 14.23
C HIS A 168 -6.87 -1.15 14.21
N PHE A 169 -7.89 -0.92 13.39
CA PHE A 169 -8.57 0.35 13.23
C PHE A 169 -10.02 0.14 12.75
N ASP A 170 -10.89 1.13 12.95
CA ASP A 170 -12.30 1.04 12.59
C ASP A 170 -12.65 2.00 11.44
N MET A 171 -12.47 1.52 10.21
CA MET A 171 -12.87 2.26 9.00
C MET A 171 -14.40 2.27 8.80
N LEU A 172 -15.11 1.28 9.36
CA LEU A 172 -16.57 1.16 9.18
C LEU A 172 -17.28 2.27 9.94
N SER A 173 -16.98 2.45 11.23
CA SER A 173 -17.54 3.55 12.00
C SER A 173 -17.16 4.90 11.41
N ALA A 174 -15.94 5.05 10.89
CA ALA A 174 -15.50 6.29 10.26
C ALA A 174 -16.30 6.64 9.00
N VAL A 175 -16.62 5.67 8.13
CA VAL A 175 -17.47 5.95 6.95
C VAL A 175 -18.93 6.17 7.34
N VAL A 176 -19.44 5.48 8.35
CA VAL A 176 -20.79 5.70 8.90
C VAL A 176 -20.92 7.12 9.45
N ASP A 177 -19.98 7.56 10.29
CA ASP A 177 -19.96 8.92 10.85
C ASP A 177 -19.81 9.98 9.75
N TRP A 178 -19.04 9.70 8.69
CA TRP A 178 -18.93 10.61 7.57
C TRP A 178 -20.23 10.75 6.80
N VAL A 179 -20.91 9.63 6.49
CA VAL A 179 -22.17 9.62 5.74
C VAL A 179 -23.30 10.23 6.56
N GLU A 180 -23.46 9.84 7.83
CA GLU A 180 -24.63 10.18 8.64
C GLU A 180 -24.48 11.51 9.39
N LYS A 181 -23.25 11.89 9.76
CA LYS A 181 -22.97 13.05 10.61
C LYS A 181 -22.13 14.12 9.91
N GLY A 182 -21.70 13.87 8.67
CA GLY A 182 -20.81 14.78 7.95
C GLY A 182 -19.39 14.85 8.52
N ALA A 183 -19.01 13.92 9.41
CA ALA A 183 -17.73 13.92 10.09
C ALA A 183 -16.67 13.18 9.27
N ALA A 184 -16.02 13.89 8.34
CA ALA A 184 -14.94 13.33 7.53
C ALA A 184 -13.73 12.97 8.41
N PRO A 185 -13.16 11.76 8.29
CA PRO A 185 -11.99 11.38 9.09
C PRO A 185 -10.74 12.08 8.55
N ASP A 186 -10.14 12.94 9.38
CA ASP A 186 -8.81 13.50 9.15
C ASP A 186 -7.69 12.52 9.51
N PHE A 187 -7.98 11.66 10.49
CA PHE A 187 -7.16 10.53 10.91
C PHE A 187 -8.03 9.41 11.46
N ILE A 188 -7.46 8.20 11.54
CA ILE A 188 -8.05 7.04 12.21
C ILE A 188 -7.08 6.56 13.28
N LEU A 189 -7.57 6.32 14.50
CA LEU A 189 -6.72 5.75 15.55
C LEU A 189 -6.41 4.28 15.21
N ALA A 190 -5.13 3.94 15.17
CA ALA A 190 -4.66 2.58 14.94
C ALA A 190 -3.86 2.04 16.12
N THR A 191 -4.05 0.76 16.36
CA THR A 191 -3.31 -0.08 17.33
C THR A 191 -2.92 -1.39 16.64
N GLY A 192 -2.20 -2.30 17.30
CA GLY A 192 -1.90 -3.61 16.69
C GLY A 192 -1.22 -4.56 17.65
N GLN A 193 -1.32 -5.86 17.35
CA GLN A 193 -0.72 -6.92 18.19
C GLN A 193 0.82 -6.92 18.10
N ALA A 194 1.39 -6.47 16.99
CA ALA A 194 2.84 -6.42 16.81
C ALA A 194 3.52 -5.41 17.75
N PHE A 195 2.79 -4.41 18.23
CA PHE A 195 3.28 -3.40 19.16
C PHE A 195 2.26 -3.17 20.30
N PRO A 196 2.16 -4.10 21.27
CA PRO A 196 1.21 -3.98 22.36
C PRO A 196 1.35 -2.65 23.11
N GLY A 197 0.23 -1.97 23.33
CA GLY A 197 0.18 -0.67 24.01
C GLY A 197 0.57 0.54 23.14
N ARG A 198 1.03 0.34 21.90
CA ARG A 198 1.31 1.43 20.96
C ARG A 198 0.04 1.84 20.20
N SER A 199 -0.12 3.14 20.01
CA SER A 199 -1.13 3.73 19.12
C SER A 199 -0.54 4.81 18.22
N ARG A 200 -1.11 4.98 17.02
CA ARG A 200 -0.79 6.07 16.09
C ARG A 200 -2.04 6.59 15.39
N PRO A 201 -2.07 7.87 15.00
CA PRO A 201 -3.04 8.33 14.01
C PRO A 201 -2.62 7.85 12.61
N LEU A 202 -3.46 7.09 11.92
CA LEU A 202 -3.37 6.91 10.47
C LEU A 202 -3.90 8.17 9.82
N CYS A 203 -3.02 8.92 9.18
CA CYS A 203 -3.34 10.22 8.60
C CYS A 203 -3.92 10.09 7.20
N ALA A 204 -4.92 10.92 6.88
CA ALA A 204 -5.41 11.02 5.52
C ALA A 204 -4.30 11.57 4.59
N TYR A 205 -3.98 10.82 3.53
CA TYR A 205 -3.03 11.22 2.50
C TYR A 205 -3.36 12.63 1.97
N PRO A 206 -2.37 13.51 1.74
CA PRO A 206 -0.92 13.25 1.73
C PRO A 206 -0.22 13.37 3.09
N ARG A 207 -0.96 13.61 4.18
CA ARG A 207 -0.36 13.81 5.51
C ARG A 207 0.17 12.51 6.10
N HIS A 208 1.09 12.62 7.04
CA HIS A 208 1.69 11.52 7.77
C HIS A 208 1.76 11.80 9.28
N ALA A 209 1.87 10.75 10.08
CA ALA A 209 1.96 10.88 11.53
C ALA A 209 3.36 11.40 11.93
N GLN A 210 3.44 12.64 12.39
CA GLN A 210 4.65 13.27 12.88
C GLN A 210 4.63 13.36 14.41
N TYR A 211 5.67 12.84 15.06
CA TYR A 211 5.84 12.97 16.50
C TYR A 211 6.08 14.44 16.87
N ILE A 212 5.40 14.94 17.90
CA ILE A 212 5.48 16.36 18.28
C ILE A 212 6.77 16.72 19.03
N GLY A 213 7.63 15.74 19.33
CA GLY A 213 8.90 15.94 20.01
C GLY A 213 8.84 15.82 21.54
N SER A 214 7.65 15.62 22.12
CA SER A 214 7.44 15.49 23.57
C SER A 214 6.31 14.52 23.91
N GLY A 215 6.40 13.88 25.08
CA GLY A 215 5.43 12.88 25.55
C GLY A 215 5.90 11.44 25.36
N ASP A 216 5.03 10.48 25.63
CA ASP A 216 5.30 9.06 25.37
C ASP A 216 5.21 8.79 23.85
N PRO A 217 6.28 8.35 23.18
CA PRO A 217 6.22 8.00 21.77
C PRO A 217 5.37 6.75 21.52
N GLN A 218 4.86 6.02 22.51
CA GLN A 218 3.90 4.94 22.29
C GLN A 218 2.45 5.44 22.15
N ASP A 219 2.16 6.70 22.45
CA ASP A 219 0.80 7.26 22.50
C ASP A 219 0.48 8.16 21.29
N ALA A 220 -0.61 7.86 20.59
CA ALA A 220 -1.09 8.62 19.44
C ALA A 220 -1.35 10.10 19.72
N ARG A 221 -1.65 10.49 20.97
CA ARG A 221 -1.89 11.89 21.35
C ARG A 221 -0.65 12.77 21.21
N ASN A 222 0.53 12.17 21.16
CA ASN A 222 1.80 12.87 20.96
C ASN A 222 2.23 12.91 19.47
N PHE A 223 1.28 12.68 18.56
CA PHE A 223 1.49 12.76 17.11
C PHE A 223 0.48 13.73 16.48
N ARG A 224 0.87 14.32 15.34
CA ARG A 224 0.00 15.15 14.50
C ARG A 224 0.09 14.69 13.05
N CYS A 225 -0.97 14.93 12.29
CA CYS A 225 -0.96 14.69 10.86
C CYS A 225 -0.45 15.94 10.14
N GLU A 226 0.70 15.82 9.49
CA GLU A 226 1.42 16.88 8.77
C GLU A 226 1.65 16.50 7.30
#